data_AF-A0A535DIF6-F1
#
_entry.id   AF-A0A535DIF6-F1
#
_cell.length_a   1.000
_cell.length_b   1.000
_cell.length_c   1.000
_cell.angle_alpha   90.00
_cell.angle_beta   90.00
_cell.angle_gamma   90.00
#
_symmetry.space_group_name_H-M   'P 1'
#
loop_
_entity.id
_entity.type
_entity.pdbx_description
1 polymer ?
#
loop_
_entity_poly.entity_id
_entity_poly.type
_entity_poly.pdbx_seq_one_letter_code
_entity_poly.pdbx_strand_id
1 'polypeptide(L)'
;MLAKVNSCAVIGLDGEIVEVEVDISSYGLPRFDVVGLPDTAVQEARDRVRAGIRNSGHQFPNSRITVNLAPADLRKEGPAYDLPIAIGILIASGQVPEPFTQSVFLGELSLDGRLRHTHGVLPMIGLARERGFHSVYVPQADAAEAALVDGIEVSPVASLVQLAAHLRGIDPIEAYVSKPGFVATNGHVPDGVDFRDIRGQEHVKRALEVAGAGAHNVIMVGPPGSGKTLLARATPTILPNMTTEEALQVTKIYSVAGMLPSDTPLIHLRPFRSPHHTISHAGLVGGGRQPRPGEITLSHRGVLFLDELPEFAHSVLESIRQPLEDRKVTVSRAQGNVTFPANFMLMAAMNPWPFLQQLHGESGTRSAPSPASSSPLTSRCQSLCVRRAA
;
A
#
# COMPACT_ATOMS: atom_id res chain seq x y z
N MET A 1 -17.73 -33.81 -5.38
CA MET A 1 -16.72 -33.67 -6.46
C MET A 1 -15.85 -32.53 -6.04
N LEU A 2 -14.54 -32.77 -5.97
CA LEU A 2 -13.56 -31.85 -5.41
C LEU A 2 -12.85 -31.11 -6.55
N ALA A 3 -12.79 -29.78 -6.47
CA ALA A 3 -11.98 -28.92 -7.31
C ALA A 3 -10.97 -28.16 -6.46
N LYS A 4 -9.79 -27.88 -7.03
CA LYS A 4 -8.72 -27.11 -6.37
C LYS A 4 -8.32 -25.92 -7.25
N VAL A 5 -8.29 -24.73 -6.66
CA VAL A 5 -7.93 -23.49 -7.33
C VAL A 5 -6.95 -22.71 -6.46
N ASN A 6 -5.87 -22.21 -7.04
CA ASN A 6 -4.92 -21.38 -6.28
C ASN A 6 -5.34 -19.90 -6.32
N SER A 7 -5.17 -19.25 -5.19
CA SER A 7 -5.32 -17.81 -4.98
C SER A 7 -4.17 -17.33 -4.08
N CYS A 8 -4.22 -16.08 -3.65
CA CYS A 8 -3.22 -15.51 -2.77
C CYS A 8 -3.88 -14.59 -1.73
N ALA A 9 -3.20 -14.42 -0.60
CA ALA A 9 -3.55 -13.49 0.45
C ALA A 9 -2.39 -12.51 0.67
N VAL A 10 -2.68 -11.38 1.30
CA VAL A 10 -1.65 -10.41 1.71
C VAL A 10 -1.50 -10.43 3.22
N ILE A 11 -0.26 -10.59 3.69
CA ILE A 11 0.14 -10.50 5.09
C ILE A 11 1.15 -9.37 5.22
N GLY A 12 0.66 -8.21 5.65
CA GLY A 12 1.50 -7.02 5.74
C GLY A 12 1.87 -6.52 4.36
N LEU A 13 3.10 -6.77 3.93
CA LEU A 13 3.52 -6.52 2.54
C LEU A 13 3.79 -7.81 1.78
N ASP A 14 3.72 -8.99 2.38
CA ASP A 14 4.09 -10.22 1.69
C ASP A 14 2.84 -10.98 1.22
N GLY A 15 2.99 -11.78 0.18
CA GLY A 15 1.94 -12.71 -0.24
C GLY A 15 1.96 -13.97 0.62
N GLU A 16 0.85 -14.72 0.60
CA GLU A 16 0.82 -16.13 0.97
C GLU A 16 -0.12 -16.89 0.03
N ILE A 17 0.25 -18.08 -0.44
CA ILE A 17 -0.60 -18.86 -1.35
C ILE A 17 -1.80 -19.40 -0.56
N VAL A 18 -2.99 -19.25 -1.16
CA VAL A 18 -4.23 -19.81 -0.62
C VAL A 18 -4.78 -20.83 -1.60
N GLU A 19 -4.90 -22.08 -1.16
CA GLU A 19 -5.61 -23.11 -1.93
C GLU A 19 -7.10 -23.03 -1.57
N VAL A 20 -7.92 -22.83 -2.60
CA VAL A 20 -9.38 -22.84 -2.53
C VAL A 20 -9.86 -24.20 -2.99
N GLU A 21 -10.32 -25.01 -2.04
CA GLU A 21 -10.91 -26.32 -2.31
C GLU A 21 -12.43 -26.19 -2.30
N VAL A 22 -13.09 -26.65 -3.36
CA VAL A 22 -14.54 -26.66 -3.46
C VAL A 22 -15.02 -28.09 -3.59
N ASP A 23 -15.79 -28.57 -2.62
CA ASP A 23 -16.49 -29.85 -2.71
C ASP A 23 -18.00 -29.64 -2.89
N ILE A 24 -18.53 -30.26 -3.93
CA ILE A 24 -19.97 -30.34 -4.20
C ILE A 24 -20.45 -31.75 -3.87
N SER A 25 -21.26 -31.87 -2.82
CA SER A 25 -21.88 -33.14 -2.42
C SER A 25 -23.11 -33.44 -3.26
N SER A 26 -23.20 -34.66 -3.79
CA SER A 26 -24.37 -35.17 -4.51
C SER A 26 -25.59 -35.42 -3.60
N TYR A 27 -25.39 -35.41 -2.28
CA TYR A 27 -26.43 -35.71 -1.29
C TYR A 27 -26.59 -34.57 -0.27
N GLY A 28 -27.83 -34.38 0.20
CA GLY A 28 -28.19 -33.40 1.22
C GLY A 28 -28.89 -32.16 0.68
N LEU A 29 -29.43 -31.35 1.59
CA LEU A 29 -30.10 -30.10 1.25
C LEU A 29 -29.09 -29.04 0.78
N PRO A 30 -29.48 -28.13 -0.12
CA PRO A 30 -28.63 -27.02 -0.56
C PRO A 30 -28.13 -26.20 0.63
N ARG A 31 -26.80 -26.11 0.76
CA ARG A 31 -26.11 -25.34 1.79
C ARG A 31 -24.78 -24.87 1.23
N PHE A 32 -24.35 -23.68 1.63
CA PHE A 32 -23.06 -23.12 1.24
C PHE A 32 -22.28 -22.77 2.50
N ASP A 33 -21.15 -23.44 2.71
CA ASP A 33 -20.29 -23.28 3.87
C ASP A 33 -18.89 -22.84 3.43
N VAL A 34 -18.32 -21.83 4.10
CA VAL A 34 -16.91 -21.43 3.93
C VAL A 34 -16.16 -21.69 5.23
N VAL A 35 -15.06 -22.44 5.16
CA VAL A 35 -14.21 -22.81 6.29
C VAL A 35 -12.75 -22.39 6.03
N GLY A 36 -11.93 -22.33 7.08
CA GLY A 36 -10.54 -21.85 7.00
C GLY A 36 -10.35 -20.39 7.43
N LEU A 37 -11.02 -19.98 8.53
CA LEU A 37 -10.96 -18.63 9.11
C LEU A 37 -11.33 -17.47 8.16
N PRO A 38 -12.50 -17.53 7.46
CA PRO A 38 -12.99 -16.40 6.69
C PRO A 38 -13.48 -15.26 7.59
N ASP A 39 -13.29 -14.02 7.17
CA ASP A 39 -13.98 -12.87 7.75
C ASP A 39 -15.44 -12.75 7.25
N THR A 40 -16.15 -11.74 7.73
CA THR A 40 -17.55 -11.49 7.34
C THR A 40 -17.68 -11.23 5.84
N ALA A 41 -16.74 -10.50 5.22
CA ALA A 41 -16.79 -10.21 3.79
C ALA A 41 -16.66 -11.48 2.94
N VAL A 42 -15.78 -12.41 3.34
CA VAL A 42 -15.64 -13.73 2.71
C VAL A 42 -16.86 -14.61 2.97
N GLN A 43 -17.49 -14.54 4.14
CA GLN A 43 -18.74 -15.28 4.40
C GLN A 43 -19.90 -14.78 3.51
N GLU A 44 -19.93 -13.48 3.22
CA GLU A 44 -20.88 -12.88 2.28
C GLU A 44 -20.59 -13.20 0.81
N ALA A 45 -19.44 -13.81 0.50
CA ALA A 45 -19.08 -14.24 -0.85
C ALA A 45 -20.15 -15.15 -1.46
N ARG A 46 -20.88 -15.93 -0.64
CA ARG A 46 -21.99 -16.79 -1.10
C ARG A 46 -22.94 -16.06 -2.04
N ASP A 47 -23.42 -14.89 -1.62
CA ASP A 47 -24.45 -14.18 -2.38
C ASP A 47 -23.87 -13.52 -3.63
N ARG A 48 -22.63 -13.04 -3.57
CA ARG A 48 -21.88 -12.49 -4.72
C ARG A 48 -21.53 -13.54 -5.75
N VAL A 49 -20.92 -14.64 -5.33
CA VAL A 49 -20.55 -15.79 -6.17
C VAL A 49 -21.77 -16.40 -6.83
N ARG A 50 -22.85 -16.64 -6.06
CA ARG A 50 -24.09 -17.19 -6.61
C ARG A 50 -24.72 -16.27 -7.66
N ALA A 51 -24.82 -14.98 -7.37
CA ALA A 51 -25.37 -14.02 -8.32
C ALA A 51 -24.48 -13.88 -9.56
N GLY A 52 -23.16 -13.74 -9.36
CA GLY A 52 -22.17 -13.60 -10.43
C GLY A 52 -22.16 -14.82 -11.37
N ILE A 53 -22.19 -16.04 -10.85
CA ILE A 53 -22.32 -17.27 -11.66
C ILE A 53 -23.59 -17.24 -12.52
N ARG A 54 -24.75 -16.98 -11.90
CA ARG A 54 -26.04 -16.98 -12.62
C ARG A 54 -26.13 -15.88 -13.67
N ASN A 55 -25.68 -14.67 -13.34
CA ASN A 55 -25.68 -13.53 -14.24
C ASN A 55 -24.60 -13.64 -15.32
N SER A 56 -23.64 -14.55 -15.14
CA SER A 56 -22.67 -14.94 -16.18
C SER A 56 -23.19 -16.07 -17.10
N GLY A 57 -24.47 -16.44 -17.01
CA GLY A 57 -25.05 -17.50 -17.84
C GLY A 57 -24.66 -18.92 -17.44
N HIS A 58 -24.05 -19.09 -16.26
CA HIS A 58 -23.68 -20.40 -15.71
C HIS A 58 -24.69 -20.87 -14.67
N GLN A 59 -24.70 -22.18 -14.42
CA GLN A 59 -25.59 -22.79 -13.45
C GLN A 59 -24.94 -22.81 -12.07
N PHE A 60 -25.62 -22.26 -11.05
CA PHE A 60 -25.20 -22.45 -9.67
C PHE A 60 -25.77 -23.78 -9.15
N PRO A 61 -24.95 -24.74 -8.68
CA PRO A 61 -25.42 -26.05 -8.25
C PRO A 61 -26.41 -25.96 -7.09
N ASN A 62 -27.53 -26.67 -7.20
CA ASN A 62 -28.53 -26.77 -6.13
C ASN A 62 -28.19 -27.94 -5.19
N SER A 63 -26.99 -27.88 -4.60
CA SER A 63 -26.39 -28.95 -3.81
C SER A 63 -25.71 -28.38 -2.57
N ARG A 64 -25.24 -29.24 -1.67
CA ARG A 64 -24.37 -28.81 -0.58
C ARG A 64 -22.96 -28.53 -1.12
N ILE A 65 -22.48 -27.31 -0.93
CA ILE A 65 -21.19 -26.81 -1.37
C ILE A 65 -20.38 -26.44 -0.12
N THR A 66 -19.18 -27.02 -0.01
CA THR A 66 -18.21 -26.67 1.04
C THR A 66 -16.98 -26.07 0.39
N VAL A 67 -16.62 -24.86 0.80
CA VAL A 67 -15.43 -24.15 0.37
C VAL A 67 -14.44 -24.15 1.52
N ASN A 68 -13.27 -24.76 1.33
CA ASN A 68 -12.17 -24.72 2.29
C ASN A 68 -11.06 -23.81 1.76
N LEU A 69 -10.63 -22.85 2.59
CA LEU A 69 -9.53 -21.95 2.28
C LEU A 69 -8.30 -22.37 3.11
N ALA A 70 -7.30 -22.97 2.47
CA ALA A 70 -6.06 -23.39 3.11
C ALA A 70 -4.93 -22.36 2.88
N PRO A 71 -4.03 -22.11 3.84
CA PRO A 71 -3.85 -22.83 5.11
C PRO A 71 -4.77 -22.29 6.23
N ALA A 72 -5.25 -23.16 7.12
CA ALA A 72 -6.34 -22.83 8.06
C ALA A 72 -5.94 -21.89 9.22
N ASP A 73 -4.66 -21.70 9.47
CA ASP A 73 -4.08 -20.77 10.45
C ASP A 73 -4.01 -19.33 9.94
N LEU A 74 -4.05 -19.15 8.61
CA LEU A 74 -4.14 -17.84 8.00
C LEU A 74 -5.60 -17.36 7.94
N ARG A 75 -5.84 -16.15 8.43
CA ARG A 75 -7.13 -15.47 8.29
C ARG A 75 -7.29 -14.92 6.88
N LYS A 76 -8.42 -15.20 6.23
CA LYS A 76 -8.75 -14.71 4.88
C LYS A 76 -9.70 -13.53 5.03
N GLU A 77 -9.27 -12.37 4.55
CA GLU A 77 -10.02 -11.12 4.66
C GLU A 77 -10.31 -10.51 3.29
N GLY A 78 -11.47 -9.90 3.16
CA GLY A 78 -11.89 -9.19 1.96
C GLY A 78 -12.43 -10.07 0.81
N PRO A 79 -12.88 -9.45 -0.29
CA PRO A 79 -13.64 -10.12 -1.34
C PRO A 79 -12.77 -10.77 -2.43
N ALA A 80 -11.44 -10.72 -2.29
CA ALA A 80 -10.48 -11.23 -3.28
C ALA A 80 -10.66 -12.71 -3.65
N TYR A 81 -11.32 -13.48 -2.78
CA TYR A 81 -11.58 -14.90 -2.95
C TYR A 81 -12.87 -15.20 -3.71
N ASP A 82 -13.68 -14.20 -4.07
CA ASP A 82 -14.92 -14.41 -4.80
C ASP A 82 -14.66 -15.12 -6.16
N LEU A 83 -13.64 -14.67 -6.91
CA LEU A 83 -13.26 -15.28 -8.19
C LEU A 83 -12.79 -16.73 -8.06
N PRO A 84 -11.76 -17.08 -7.26
CA PRO A 84 -11.30 -18.46 -7.15
C PRO A 84 -12.39 -19.39 -6.61
N ILE A 85 -13.27 -18.92 -5.74
CA ILE A 85 -14.44 -19.70 -5.29
C ILE A 85 -15.40 -19.95 -6.46
N ALA A 86 -15.72 -18.92 -7.25
CA ALA A 86 -16.61 -19.08 -8.41
C ALA A 86 -16.04 -20.09 -9.43
N ILE A 87 -14.74 -19.99 -9.73
CA ILE A 87 -14.05 -20.92 -10.62
C ILE A 87 -14.06 -22.34 -10.04
N GLY A 88 -13.77 -22.51 -8.75
CA GLY A 88 -13.83 -23.82 -8.09
C GLY A 88 -15.21 -24.47 -8.19
N ILE A 89 -16.29 -23.69 -8.07
CA ILE A 89 -17.67 -24.19 -8.27
C ILE A 89 -17.91 -24.59 -9.72
N LEU A 90 -17.50 -23.78 -10.70
CA LEU A 90 -17.68 -24.11 -12.12
C LEU A 90 -16.91 -25.37 -12.51
N ILE A 91 -15.72 -25.56 -11.94
CA ILE A 91 -14.92 -26.77 -12.13
C ILE A 91 -15.58 -27.98 -11.46
N ALA A 92 -15.92 -27.89 -10.17
CA ALA A 92 -16.53 -29.00 -9.42
C ALA A 92 -17.92 -29.40 -9.94
N SER A 93 -18.56 -28.54 -10.74
CA SER A 93 -19.83 -28.82 -11.43
C SER A 93 -19.67 -29.24 -12.90
N GLY A 94 -18.44 -29.37 -13.39
CA GLY A 94 -18.13 -29.81 -14.75
C GLY A 94 -18.45 -28.77 -15.85
N GLN A 95 -18.65 -27.50 -15.48
CA GLN A 95 -18.94 -26.41 -16.42
C GLN A 95 -17.67 -25.81 -17.03
N VAL A 96 -16.52 -25.98 -16.38
CA VAL A 96 -15.19 -25.55 -16.83
C VAL A 96 -14.23 -26.75 -16.69
N PRO A 97 -13.35 -27.01 -17.68
CA PRO A 97 -12.44 -28.16 -17.64
C PRO A 97 -11.29 -27.95 -16.64
N GLU A 98 -10.79 -29.02 -16.03
CA GLU A 98 -9.48 -29.05 -15.33
C GLU A 98 -8.36 -29.49 -16.28
N PRO A 99 -7.06 -29.23 -15.98
CA PRO A 99 -6.51 -28.60 -14.76
C PRO A 99 -5.93 -27.18 -14.94
N PHE A 100 -5.95 -26.38 -13.86
CA PHE A 100 -5.31 -25.04 -13.75
C PHE A 100 -4.34 -24.94 -12.56
N THR A 101 -3.58 -26.01 -12.31
CA THR A 101 -2.70 -26.13 -11.13
C THR A 101 -1.50 -25.18 -11.13
N GLN A 102 -1.14 -24.61 -12.29
CA GLN A 102 -0.05 -23.64 -12.46
C GLN A 102 -0.57 -22.19 -12.62
N SER A 103 -1.83 -21.95 -12.24
CA SER A 103 -2.47 -20.65 -12.32
C SER A 103 -2.94 -20.14 -10.97
N VAL A 104 -2.90 -18.82 -10.79
CA VAL A 104 -3.45 -18.12 -9.61
C VAL A 104 -4.60 -17.21 -10.05
N PHE A 105 -5.70 -17.24 -9.31
CA PHE A 105 -6.90 -16.44 -9.58
C PHE A 105 -7.12 -15.43 -8.47
N LEU A 106 -7.20 -14.15 -8.84
CA LEU A 106 -7.44 -13.02 -7.95
C LEU A 106 -8.58 -12.17 -8.49
N GLY A 107 -9.51 -11.77 -7.63
CA GLY A 107 -10.54 -10.82 -8.04
C GLY A 107 -11.77 -10.83 -7.16
N GLU A 108 -12.28 -9.64 -6.90
CA GLU A 108 -13.61 -9.46 -6.33
C GLU A 108 -14.67 -9.63 -7.42
N LEU A 109 -15.76 -10.33 -7.11
CA LEU A 109 -16.84 -10.57 -8.07
C LEU A 109 -18.05 -9.70 -7.73
N SER A 110 -18.49 -8.87 -8.66
CA SER A 110 -19.77 -8.16 -8.51
C SER A 110 -20.95 -9.07 -8.82
N LEU A 111 -22.14 -8.65 -8.35
CA LEU A 111 -23.38 -9.39 -8.56
C LEU A 111 -23.71 -9.62 -10.04
N ASP A 112 -23.28 -8.73 -10.94
CA ASP A 112 -23.47 -8.84 -12.40
C ASP A 112 -22.38 -9.69 -13.10
N GLY A 113 -21.44 -10.26 -12.35
CA GLY A 113 -20.39 -11.13 -12.88
C GLY A 113 -19.15 -10.39 -13.38
N ARG A 114 -19.05 -9.07 -13.23
CA ARG A 114 -17.81 -8.32 -13.50
C ARG A 114 -16.78 -8.52 -12.40
N LEU A 115 -15.50 -8.39 -12.74
CA LEU A 115 -14.42 -8.36 -11.75
C LEU A 115 -14.11 -6.92 -11.35
N ARG A 116 -13.80 -6.73 -10.06
CA ARG A 116 -13.39 -5.44 -9.49
C ARG A 116 -11.96 -5.51 -8.93
N HIS A 117 -11.37 -4.33 -8.78
CA HIS A 117 -10.04 -4.13 -8.20
C HIS A 117 -9.85 -4.94 -6.92
N THR A 118 -8.67 -5.54 -6.78
CA THR A 118 -8.24 -6.22 -5.57
C THR A 118 -7.00 -5.53 -4.99
N HIS A 119 -6.97 -5.33 -3.68
CA HIS A 119 -5.83 -4.73 -3.01
C HIS A 119 -4.63 -5.68 -2.94
N GLY A 120 -3.42 -5.14 -3.06
CA GLY A 120 -2.19 -5.91 -2.87
C GLY A 120 -1.88 -6.87 -4.02
N VAL A 121 -2.22 -6.53 -5.27
CA VAL A 121 -1.93 -7.37 -6.43
C VAL A 121 -0.44 -7.60 -6.59
N LEU A 122 0.38 -6.54 -6.52
CA LEU A 122 1.84 -6.63 -6.68
C LEU A 122 2.53 -7.67 -5.77
N PRO A 123 2.32 -7.67 -4.43
CA PRO A 123 2.93 -8.70 -3.57
C PRO A 123 2.40 -10.12 -3.85
N MET A 124 1.13 -10.26 -4.22
CA MET A 124 0.54 -11.57 -4.55
C MET A 124 1.14 -12.16 -5.82
N ILE A 125 1.30 -11.34 -6.87
CA ILE A 125 1.91 -11.78 -8.14
C ILE A 125 3.40 -12.05 -7.97
N GLY A 126 4.10 -11.22 -7.18
CA GLY A 126 5.51 -11.45 -6.83
C GLY A 126 5.71 -12.83 -6.20
N LEU A 127 4.90 -13.17 -5.20
CA LEU A 127 4.94 -14.51 -4.59
C LEU A 127 4.58 -15.61 -5.59
N ALA A 128 3.53 -15.43 -6.40
CA ALA A 128 3.12 -16.43 -7.37
C ALA A 128 4.28 -16.80 -8.31
N ARG A 129 4.99 -15.78 -8.81
CA ARG A 129 6.19 -15.96 -9.62
C ARG A 129 7.31 -16.69 -8.85
N GLU A 130 7.60 -16.29 -7.61
CA GLU A 130 8.61 -16.96 -6.77
C GLU A 130 8.28 -18.43 -6.49
N ARG A 131 7.00 -18.77 -6.36
CA ARG A 131 6.51 -20.15 -6.17
C ARG A 131 6.42 -20.95 -7.47
N GLY A 132 6.78 -20.35 -8.61
CA GLY A 132 6.85 -21.02 -9.91
C GLY A 132 5.53 -21.09 -10.67
N PHE A 133 4.52 -20.31 -10.29
CA PHE A 133 3.29 -20.21 -11.08
C PHE A 133 3.56 -19.52 -12.43
N HIS A 134 2.90 -19.97 -13.48
CA HIS A 134 3.14 -19.50 -14.85
C HIS A 134 2.13 -18.44 -15.29
N SER A 135 0.88 -18.52 -14.81
CA SER A 135 -0.16 -17.58 -15.20
C SER A 135 -0.97 -17.07 -14.00
N VAL A 136 -1.38 -15.80 -14.10
CA VAL A 136 -2.23 -15.14 -13.12
C VAL A 136 -3.43 -14.52 -13.83
N TYR A 137 -4.61 -14.72 -13.27
CA TYR A 137 -5.85 -14.11 -13.72
C TYR A 137 -6.24 -13.03 -12.72
N VAL A 138 -6.23 -11.79 -13.17
CA VAL A 138 -6.46 -10.60 -12.33
C VAL A 138 -7.58 -9.75 -12.93
N PRO A 139 -8.24 -8.90 -12.14
CA PRO A 139 -9.18 -7.92 -12.67
C PRO A 139 -8.49 -7.06 -13.75
N GLN A 140 -9.21 -6.73 -14.81
CA GLN A 140 -8.64 -5.92 -15.91
C GLN A 140 -8.06 -4.59 -15.42
N ALA A 141 -8.65 -3.99 -14.37
CA ALA A 141 -8.17 -2.76 -13.74
C ALA A 141 -6.78 -2.90 -13.10
N ASP A 142 -6.38 -4.12 -12.74
CA ASP A 142 -5.16 -4.42 -11.97
C ASP A 142 -4.06 -5.01 -12.86
N ALA A 143 -4.36 -5.26 -14.13
CA ALA A 143 -3.44 -5.91 -15.06
C ALA A 143 -2.13 -5.13 -15.26
N ALA A 144 -2.22 -3.79 -15.28
CA ALA A 144 -1.05 -2.93 -15.40
C ALA A 144 -0.12 -3.01 -14.17
N GLU A 145 -0.69 -3.16 -12.97
CA GLU A 145 0.06 -3.36 -11.73
C GLU A 145 0.69 -4.76 -11.69
N ALA A 146 -0.10 -5.79 -12.01
CA ALA A 146 0.36 -7.17 -12.06
C ALA A 146 1.53 -7.35 -13.05
N ALA A 147 1.48 -6.67 -14.20
CA ALA A 147 2.50 -6.76 -15.24
C ALA A 147 3.80 -6.00 -14.93
N LEU A 148 3.93 -5.42 -13.73
CA LEU A 148 5.22 -4.96 -13.19
C LEU A 148 6.12 -6.11 -12.73
N VAL A 149 5.55 -7.30 -12.52
CA VAL A 149 6.31 -8.50 -12.14
C VAL A 149 6.70 -9.26 -13.40
N ASP A 150 7.99 -9.23 -13.74
CA ASP A 150 8.50 -9.94 -14.91
C ASP A 150 8.48 -11.47 -14.71
N GLY A 151 8.22 -12.21 -15.79
CA GLY A 151 8.35 -13.68 -15.81
C GLY A 151 7.12 -14.46 -15.34
N ILE A 152 5.95 -13.82 -15.32
CA ILE A 152 4.66 -14.48 -15.11
C ILE A 152 3.63 -13.92 -16.11
N GLU A 153 2.79 -14.77 -16.68
CA GLU A 153 1.80 -14.38 -17.67
C GLU A 153 0.58 -13.75 -16.99
N VAL A 154 0.31 -12.48 -17.26
CA VAL A 154 -0.81 -11.75 -16.67
C VAL A 154 -2.00 -11.75 -17.63
N SER A 155 -3.10 -12.38 -17.24
CA SER A 155 -4.35 -12.39 -18.01
C SER A 155 -5.36 -11.38 -17.43
N PRO A 156 -5.71 -10.30 -18.16
CA PRO A 156 -6.67 -9.30 -17.71
C PRO A 156 -8.11 -9.81 -17.88
N VAL A 157 -8.83 -9.93 -16.77
CA VAL A 157 -10.20 -10.47 -16.76
C VAL A 157 -11.20 -9.36 -16.45
N ALA A 158 -12.13 -9.10 -17.36
CA ALA A 158 -13.21 -8.12 -17.15
C ALA A 158 -14.44 -8.72 -16.46
N SER A 159 -14.72 -10.00 -16.71
CA SER A 159 -15.89 -10.70 -16.16
C SER A 159 -15.69 -12.21 -16.05
N LEU A 160 -16.50 -12.85 -15.21
CA LEU A 160 -16.53 -14.30 -15.06
C LEU A 160 -16.96 -15.01 -16.35
N VAL A 161 -17.86 -14.41 -17.15
CA VAL A 161 -18.25 -14.93 -18.47
C VAL A 161 -17.02 -15.09 -19.37
N GLN A 162 -16.23 -14.03 -19.47
CA GLN A 162 -15.02 -13.98 -20.30
C GLN A 162 -14.00 -15.02 -19.83
N LEU A 163 -13.76 -15.09 -18.52
CA LEU A 163 -12.82 -16.07 -17.96
C LEU A 163 -13.30 -17.50 -18.21
N ALA A 164 -14.57 -17.82 -17.96
CA ALA A 164 -15.10 -19.16 -18.19
C ALA A 164 -15.11 -19.55 -19.67
N ALA A 165 -15.24 -18.59 -20.59
CA ALA A 165 -15.03 -18.84 -22.02
C ALA A 165 -13.56 -19.21 -22.29
N HIS A 166 -12.62 -18.37 -21.85
CA HIS A 166 -11.19 -18.59 -22.03
C HIS A 166 -10.73 -19.95 -21.48
N LEU A 167 -11.16 -20.31 -20.27
CA LEU A 167 -10.82 -21.59 -19.64
C LEU A 167 -11.42 -22.81 -20.37
N ARG A 168 -12.46 -22.62 -21.18
CA ARG A 168 -13.02 -23.65 -22.08
C ARG A 168 -12.34 -23.70 -23.45
N GLY A 169 -11.35 -22.84 -23.70
CA GLY A 169 -10.71 -22.67 -25.00
C GLY A 169 -11.57 -21.89 -26.01
N ILE A 170 -12.58 -21.15 -25.52
CA ILE A 170 -13.48 -20.32 -26.34
C ILE A 170 -13.11 -18.86 -26.08
N ASP A 171 -12.78 -18.08 -27.11
CA ASP A 171 -12.42 -16.66 -26.97
C ASP A 171 -11.26 -16.44 -25.96
N PRO A 172 -10.03 -16.82 -26.34
CA PRO A 172 -8.89 -16.74 -25.43
C PRO A 172 -8.58 -15.28 -25.06
N ILE A 173 -8.47 -15.01 -23.76
CA ILE A 173 -7.91 -13.77 -23.23
C ILE A 173 -6.44 -13.66 -23.63
N GLU A 174 -6.07 -12.57 -24.28
CA GLU A 174 -4.68 -12.26 -24.58
C GLU A 174 -3.95 -11.81 -23.31
N ALA A 175 -2.73 -12.31 -23.12
CA ALA A 175 -1.86 -11.86 -22.05
C ALA A 175 -1.63 -10.35 -22.15
N TYR A 176 -1.67 -9.67 -21.00
CA TYR A 176 -1.41 -8.25 -20.91
C TYR A 176 0.06 -7.99 -21.23
N VAL A 177 0.30 -7.31 -22.34
CA VAL A 177 1.63 -6.83 -22.70
C VAL A 177 1.81 -5.43 -22.13
N SER A 178 2.68 -5.30 -21.13
CA SER A 178 3.14 -4.01 -20.65
C SER A 178 3.67 -3.19 -21.83
N LYS A 179 3.04 -2.04 -22.10
CA LYS A 179 3.51 -1.17 -23.18
C LYS A 179 4.91 -0.66 -22.82
N PRO A 180 5.96 -1.01 -23.59
CA PRO A 180 7.29 -0.46 -23.36
C PRO A 180 7.21 1.03 -23.68
N GLY A 181 7.21 1.87 -22.66
CA GLY A 181 7.00 3.30 -22.87
C GLY A 181 6.05 4.01 -21.91
N PHE A 182 5.63 3.41 -20.80
CA PHE A 182 5.38 4.23 -19.59
C PHE A 182 6.73 4.75 -19.06
N VAL A 183 7.52 5.37 -19.94
CA VAL A 183 8.52 6.36 -19.57
C VAL A 183 7.70 7.46 -18.93
N ALA A 184 7.83 7.57 -17.62
CA ALA A 184 7.38 8.67 -16.78
C ALA A 184 6.93 9.88 -17.62
N THR A 185 5.64 9.92 -17.98
CA THR A 185 5.03 11.16 -18.41
C THR A 185 5.16 12.05 -17.18
N ASN A 186 6.17 12.92 -17.19
CA ASN A 186 6.51 13.92 -16.18
C ASN A 186 5.67 13.72 -14.94
N GLY A 187 6.13 12.82 -14.05
CA GLY A 187 5.34 12.36 -12.90
C GLY A 187 4.60 13.56 -12.34
N HIS A 188 3.27 13.47 -12.31
CA HIS A 188 2.44 14.59 -11.86
C HIS A 188 2.95 14.93 -10.46
N VAL A 189 3.64 16.07 -10.33
CA VAL A 189 4.10 16.54 -9.02
C VAL A 189 2.84 16.64 -8.19
N PRO A 190 2.70 15.89 -7.09
CA PRO A 190 1.52 16.01 -6.24
C PRO A 190 1.38 17.49 -5.86
N ASP A 191 0.21 18.07 -6.13
CA ASP A 191 -0.13 19.49 -5.95
C ASP A 191 0.53 20.50 -6.91
N GLY A 192 1.31 20.06 -7.90
CA GLY A 192 1.88 20.94 -8.95
C GLY A 192 2.98 21.89 -8.48
N VAL A 193 3.56 21.66 -7.29
CA VAL A 193 4.56 22.57 -6.70
C VAL A 193 5.98 22.13 -7.07
N ASP A 194 6.59 22.79 -8.05
CA ASP A 194 7.99 22.58 -8.42
C ASP A 194 8.93 23.49 -7.61
N PHE A 195 10.07 22.95 -7.17
CA PHE A 195 11.08 23.70 -6.43
C PHE A 195 11.64 24.90 -7.21
N ARG A 196 11.66 24.81 -8.54
CA ARG A 196 12.09 25.88 -9.46
C ARG A 196 11.18 27.10 -9.43
N ASP A 197 9.91 26.93 -9.06
CA ASP A 197 8.92 27.99 -9.05
C ASP A 197 9.01 28.87 -7.79
N ILE A 198 9.70 28.39 -6.75
CA ILE A 198 9.88 29.14 -5.50
C ILE A 198 10.84 30.30 -5.73
N ARG A 199 10.43 31.53 -5.39
CA ARG A 199 11.25 32.75 -5.51
C ARG A 199 11.83 33.15 -4.15
N GLY A 200 13.13 33.48 -4.10
CA GLY A 200 13.82 33.86 -2.86
C GLY A 200 14.22 32.67 -1.98
N GLN A 201 14.58 32.96 -0.72
CA GLN A 201 15.04 31.96 0.26
C GLN A 201 16.26 31.14 -0.21
N GLU A 202 17.19 31.74 -0.95
CA GLU A 202 18.31 31.04 -1.59
C GLU A 202 19.17 30.22 -0.61
N HIS A 203 19.36 30.74 0.61
CA HIS A 203 20.06 30.02 1.67
C HIS A 203 19.30 28.76 2.13
N VAL A 204 17.96 28.81 2.23
CA VAL A 204 17.13 27.64 2.56
C VAL A 204 17.09 26.66 1.40
N LYS A 205 16.95 27.15 0.17
CA LYS A 205 16.98 26.30 -1.02
C LYS A 205 18.28 25.50 -1.10
N ARG A 206 19.42 26.19 -0.91
CA ARG A 206 20.72 25.52 -0.90
C ARG A 206 20.83 24.47 0.21
N ALA A 207 20.28 24.76 1.39
CA ALA A 207 20.24 23.78 2.48
C ALA A 207 19.38 22.56 2.13
N LEU A 208 18.23 22.75 1.47
CA LEU A 208 17.35 21.66 1.02
C LEU A 208 17.96 20.85 -0.12
N GLU A 209 18.72 21.45 -1.04
CA GLU A 209 19.48 20.72 -2.06
C GLU A 209 20.52 19.80 -1.42
N VAL A 210 21.31 20.32 -0.48
CA VAL A 210 22.31 19.52 0.25
C VAL A 210 21.63 18.42 1.05
N ALA A 211 20.54 18.76 1.74
CA ALA A 211 19.76 17.79 2.49
C ALA A 211 19.15 16.72 1.59
N GLY A 212 18.63 17.07 0.41
CA GLY A 212 18.08 16.14 -0.56
C GLY A 212 19.12 15.20 -1.16
N ALA A 213 20.30 15.73 -1.53
CA ALA A 213 21.41 14.93 -2.03
C ALA A 213 21.94 13.92 -1.00
N GLY A 214 22.02 14.35 0.26
CA GLY A 214 22.44 13.50 1.36
C GLY A 214 21.31 12.68 2.00
N ALA A 215 20.04 12.95 1.67
CA ALA A 215 18.83 12.51 2.38
C ALA A 215 18.76 12.88 3.88
N HIS A 216 19.35 14.02 4.28
CA HIS A 216 19.37 14.51 5.66
C HIS A 216 17.99 14.98 6.15
N ASN A 217 17.70 14.77 7.43
CA ASN A 217 16.52 15.35 8.07
C ASN A 217 16.67 16.87 8.19
N VAL A 218 15.57 17.61 8.05
CA VAL A 218 15.58 19.08 8.08
C VAL A 218 14.53 19.61 9.04
N ILE A 219 14.91 20.63 9.80
CA ILE A 219 13.98 21.43 10.60
C ILE A 219 14.03 22.89 10.15
N MET A 220 12.88 23.45 9.80
CA MET A 220 12.72 24.84 9.38
C MET A 220 12.07 25.65 10.48
N VAL A 221 12.78 26.66 10.97
CA VAL A 221 12.28 27.59 12.01
C VAL A 221 12.08 28.96 11.37
N GLY A 222 10.87 29.48 11.41
CA GLY A 222 10.57 30.80 10.85
C GLY A 222 9.15 31.27 11.12
N PRO A 223 8.86 32.57 11.02
CA PRO A 223 7.53 33.11 11.28
C PRO A 223 6.47 32.50 10.35
N PRO A 224 5.18 32.59 10.71
CA PRO A 224 4.10 32.18 9.81
C PRO A 224 4.17 32.94 8.48
N GLY A 225 3.77 32.30 7.39
CA GLY A 225 3.80 32.90 6.05
C GLY A 225 5.17 32.94 5.36
N SER A 226 6.24 32.44 5.99
CA SER A 226 7.59 32.44 5.39
C SER A 226 7.83 31.40 4.29
N GLY A 227 6.81 30.62 3.92
CA GLY A 227 6.89 29.62 2.85
C GLY A 227 7.41 28.23 3.25
N LYS A 228 7.49 27.91 4.55
CA LYS A 228 8.01 26.60 5.06
C LYS A 228 7.28 25.39 4.45
N THR A 229 5.95 25.42 4.45
CA THR A 229 5.11 24.34 3.90
C THR A 229 5.26 24.23 2.39
N LEU A 230 5.39 25.36 1.68
CA LEU A 230 5.62 25.40 0.23
C LEU A 230 6.98 24.78 -0.12
N LEU A 231 8.03 25.14 0.61
CA LEU A 231 9.37 24.57 0.47
C LEU A 231 9.37 23.05 0.71
N ALA A 232 8.70 22.58 1.78
CA ALA A 232 8.60 21.16 2.07
C ALA A 232 7.88 20.36 0.97
N ARG A 233 6.74 20.88 0.47
CA ARG A 233 5.98 20.24 -0.61
C ARG A 233 6.73 20.17 -1.93
N ALA A 234 7.62 21.12 -2.19
CA ALA A 234 8.45 21.14 -3.39
C ALA A 234 9.66 20.21 -3.30
N THR A 235 10.12 19.84 -2.09
CA THR A 235 11.32 19.01 -1.88
C THR A 235 11.35 17.71 -2.70
N PRO A 236 10.26 16.93 -2.84
CA PRO A 236 10.28 15.70 -3.64
C PRO A 236 10.78 15.89 -5.08
N THR A 237 10.62 17.09 -5.66
CA THR A 237 11.03 17.40 -7.04
C THR A 237 12.55 17.58 -7.22
N ILE A 238 13.29 17.78 -6.13
CA ILE A 238 14.76 17.90 -6.13
C ILE A 238 15.47 16.67 -5.57
N LEU A 239 14.70 15.69 -5.08
CA LEU A 239 15.28 14.44 -4.59
C LEU A 239 15.78 13.58 -5.76
N PRO A 240 16.81 12.74 -5.55
CA PRO A 240 17.27 11.82 -6.59
C PRO A 240 16.14 10.92 -7.08
N ASN A 241 16.06 10.67 -8.38
CA ASN A 241 15.09 9.73 -8.95
C ASN A 241 15.20 8.35 -8.27
N MET A 242 14.07 7.67 -8.11
CA MET A 242 14.07 6.31 -7.58
C MET A 242 14.65 5.33 -8.60
N THR A 243 15.37 4.33 -8.11
CA THR A 243 15.67 3.14 -8.92
C THR A 243 14.39 2.34 -9.15
N THR A 244 14.39 1.43 -10.15
CA THR A 244 13.25 0.53 -10.39
C THR A 244 12.88 -0.26 -9.14
N GLU A 245 13.87 -0.76 -8.41
CA GLU A 245 13.67 -1.52 -7.16
C GLU A 245 13.02 -0.65 -6.07
N GLU A 246 13.47 0.60 -5.91
CA GLU A 246 12.86 1.54 -4.97
C GLU A 246 11.41 1.87 -5.35
N ALA A 247 11.15 2.08 -6.64
CA ALA A 247 9.80 2.35 -7.15
C ALA A 247 8.85 1.16 -6.91
N LEU A 248 9.31 -0.07 -7.14
CA LEU A 248 8.55 -1.29 -6.84
C LEU A 248 8.26 -1.43 -5.34
N GLN A 249 9.24 -1.15 -4.47
CA GLN A 249 9.03 -1.18 -3.02
C GLN A 249 7.96 -0.19 -2.56
N VAL A 250 7.99 1.05 -3.07
CA VAL A 250 6.96 2.06 -2.75
C VAL A 250 5.60 1.65 -3.31
N THR A 251 5.57 1.18 -4.56
CA THR A 251 4.33 0.73 -5.22
C THR A 251 3.67 -0.42 -4.46
N LYS A 252 4.47 -1.37 -3.95
CA LYS A 252 4.01 -2.49 -3.11
C LYS A 252 3.25 -2.00 -1.88
N ILE A 253 3.73 -0.95 -1.23
CA ILE A 253 3.07 -0.34 -0.05
C ILE A 253 1.71 0.25 -0.43
N TYR A 254 1.67 1.01 -1.53
CA TYR A 254 0.45 1.70 -1.98
C TYR A 254 -0.60 0.73 -2.53
N SER A 255 -0.16 -0.34 -3.19
CA SER A 255 -1.00 -1.46 -3.64
C SER A 255 -1.74 -2.10 -2.45
N VAL A 256 -1.02 -2.44 -1.38
CA VAL A 256 -1.63 -3.00 -0.15
C VAL A 256 -2.53 -1.97 0.56
N ALA A 257 -2.14 -0.70 0.56
CA ALA A 257 -2.94 0.36 1.15
C ALA A 257 -4.23 0.68 0.34
N GLY A 258 -4.36 0.14 -0.88
CA GLY A 258 -5.46 0.49 -1.80
C GLY A 258 -5.39 1.95 -2.26
N MET A 259 -4.18 2.52 -2.32
CA MET A 259 -3.91 3.93 -2.64
C MET A 259 -3.21 4.11 -3.99
N LEU A 260 -3.03 3.05 -4.77
CA LEU A 260 -2.41 3.13 -6.08
C LEU A 260 -3.41 3.74 -7.10
N PRO A 261 -3.07 4.83 -7.80
CA PRO A 261 -3.92 5.39 -8.84
C PRO A 261 -4.06 4.41 -10.01
N SER A 262 -5.27 4.32 -10.59
CA SER A 262 -5.56 3.38 -11.68
C SER A 262 -4.81 3.67 -12.98
N ASP A 263 -4.38 4.90 -13.18
CA ASP A 263 -3.60 5.36 -14.34
C ASP A 263 -2.08 5.30 -14.12
N THR A 264 -1.65 5.09 -12.87
CA THR A 264 -0.25 5.15 -12.46
C THR A 264 0.14 3.84 -11.78
N PRO A 265 0.38 2.76 -12.56
CA PRO A 265 0.65 1.43 -12.02
C PRO A 265 1.97 1.38 -11.24
N LEU A 266 2.92 2.28 -11.53
CA LEU A 266 4.23 2.36 -10.88
C LEU A 266 4.48 3.75 -10.31
N ILE A 267 4.78 3.83 -9.02
CA ILE A 267 5.09 5.09 -8.34
C ILE A 267 6.54 5.49 -8.65
N HIS A 268 6.71 6.50 -9.50
CA HIS A 268 8.03 7.02 -9.89
C HIS A 268 8.49 8.22 -9.06
N LEU A 269 7.55 9.01 -8.54
CA LEU A 269 7.85 10.14 -7.68
C LEU A 269 7.95 9.70 -6.23
N ARG A 270 8.91 10.27 -5.52
CA ARG A 270 9.07 10.04 -4.09
C ARG A 270 7.83 10.55 -3.34
N PRO A 271 7.22 9.72 -2.48
CA PRO A 271 6.04 10.12 -1.70
C PRO A 271 6.29 11.38 -0.87
N PHE A 272 5.23 12.18 -0.70
CA PHE A 272 5.19 13.25 0.29
C PHE A 272 3.97 13.05 1.18
N ARG A 273 4.20 12.92 2.48
CA ARG A 273 3.14 12.77 3.48
C ARG A 273 3.21 13.91 4.47
N SER A 274 2.07 14.53 4.76
CA SER A 274 1.96 15.66 5.68
C SER A 274 0.78 15.44 6.63
N PRO A 275 0.90 14.51 7.59
CA PRO A 275 -0.16 14.28 8.56
C PRO A 275 -0.46 15.54 9.37
N HIS A 276 -1.72 15.72 9.75
CA HIS A 276 -2.13 16.78 10.67
C HIS A 276 -1.68 16.46 12.10
N HIS A 277 -1.41 17.46 12.94
CA HIS A 277 -0.92 17.27 14.32
C HIS A 277 -1.89 16.52 15.24
N THR A 278 -3.15 16.40 14.84
CA THR A 278 -4.18 15.59 15.52
C THR A 278 -4.14 14.09 15.16
N ILE A 279 -3.14 13.65 14.38
CA ILE A 279 -3.01 12.26 13.98
C ILE A 279 -2.87 11.33 15.19
N SER A 280 -3.60 10.22 15.14
CA SER A 280 -3.48 9.18 16.16
C SER A 280 -2.18 8.38 15.97
N HIS A 281 -1.70 7.75 17.05
CA HIS A 281 -0.57 6.83 16.97
C HIS A 281 -0.80 5.72 15.92
N ALA A 282 -2.04 5.20 15.81
CA ALA A 282 -2.38 4.18 14.81
C ALA A 282 -2.36 4.71 13.37
N GLY A 283 -2.71 5.98 13.15
CA GLY A 283 -2.59 6.61 11.83
C GLY A 283 -1.13 6.83 11.42
N LEU A 284 -0.29 7.28 12.35
CA LEU A 284 1.11 7.59 12.06
C LEU A 284 1.95 6.31 11.86
N VAL A 285 1.93 5.41 12.84
CA VAL A 285 2.74 4.18 12.86
C VAL A 285 2.14 3.09 11.98
N GLY A 286 0.82 3.09 11.84
CA GLY A 286 0.06 1.97 11.28
C GLY A 286 -0.64 1.19 12.38
N GLY A 287 -1.65 0.42 11.99
CA GLY A 287 -2.51 -0.27 12.92
C GLY A 287 -3.85 -0.67 12.31
N GLY A 288 -4.85 -0.82 13.18
CA GLY A 288 -6.11 -1.46 12.86
C GLY A 288 -6.21 -2.88 13.45
N ARG A 289 -7.35 -3.53 13.21
CA ARG A 289 -7.55 -4.94 13.57
C ARG A 289 -6.54 -5.84 12.84
N GLN A 290 -6.28 -5.50 11.57
CA GLN A 290 -5.21 -6.05 10.74
C GLN A 290 -4.10 -4.99 10.63
N PRO A 291 -2.81 -5.34 10.74
CA PRO A 291 -1.72 -4.38 10.61
C PRO A 291 -1.71 -3.78 9.20
N ARG A 292 -2.05 -2.50 9.08
CA ARG A 292 -1.95 -1.74 7.83
C ARG A 292 -0.82 -0.70 7.89
N PRO A 293 -0.23 -0.32 6.74
CA PRO A 293 0.72 0.79 6.65
C PRO A 293 0.16 2.08 7.26
N GLY A 294 0.97 2.76 8.07
CA GLY A 294 0.69 4.13 8.52
C GLY A 294 1.41 5.18 7.68
N GLU A 295 1.26 6.45 8.04
CA GLU A 295 1.93 7.59 7.38
C GLU A 295 3.45 7.44 7.30
N ILE A 296 4.08 6.85 8.33
CA ILE A 296 5.52 6.55 8.35
C ILE A 296 5.89 5.60 7.20
N THR A 297 5.13 4.51 7.05
CA THR A 297 5.34 3.52 5.98
C THR A 297 5.01 4.11 4.61
N LEU A 298 3.93 4.88 4.50
CA LEU A 298 3.54 5.56 3.26
C LEU A 298 4.58 6.61 2.80
N SER A 299 5.39 7.11 3.72
CA SER A 299 6.50 8.03 3.41
C SER A 299 7.77 7.31 2.94
N HIS A 300 7.77 5.98 2.83
CA HIS A 300 8.96 5.21 2.45
C HIS A 300 9.58 5.71 1.14
N ARG A 301 10.91 5.85 1.13
CA ARG A 301 11.73 6.49 0.08
C ARG A 301 11.32 7.92 -0.27
N GLY A 302 10.49 8.56 0.53
CA GLY A 302 9.99 9.91 0.33
C GLY A 302 10.23 10.81 1.52
N VAL A 303 9.30 11.73 1.72
CA VAL A 303 9.34 12.77 2.75
C VAL A 303 8.14 12.61 3.69
N LEU A 304 8.42 12.53 4.99
CA LEU A 304 7.43 12.74 6.04
C LEU A 304 7.58 14.17 6.55
N PHE A 305 6.56 15.01 6.32
CA PHE A 305 6.54 16.40 6.74
C PHE A 305 5.64 16.60 7.97
N LEU A 306 6.21 17.18 9.03
CA LEU A 306 5.50 17.56 10.24
C LEU A 306 5.43 19.08 10.32
N ASP A 307 4.30 19.65 9.91
CA ASP A 307 4.05 21.08 10.06
C ASP A 307 3.66 21.40 11.49
N GLU A 308 4.08 22.55 12.00
CA GLU A 308 3.82 22.93 13.40
C GLU A 308 4.28 21.85 14.40
N LEU A 309 5.52 21.36 14.25
CA LEU A 309 6.08 20.27 15.05
C LEU A 309 5.76 20.33 16.56
N PRO A 310 5.79 21.50 17.24
CA PRO A 310 5.46 21.59 18.67
C PRO A 310 4.01 21.21 19.04
N GLU A 311 3.07 21.25 18.08
CA GLU A 311 1.66 20.92 18.29
C GLU A 311 1.39 19.40 18.30
N PHE A 312 2.33 18.60 17.81
CA PHE A 312 2.20 17.14 17.85
C PHE A 312 2.31 16.62 19.27
N ALA A 313 1.42 15.68 19.61
CA ALA A 313 1.48 14.99 20.89
C ALA A 313 2.84 14.30 21.10
N HIS A 314 3.37 14.36 22.31
CA HIS A 314 4.69 13.81 22.64
C HIS A 314 4.82 12.31 22.30
N SER A 315 3.77 11.52 22.57
CA SER A 315 3.73 10.09 22.24
C SER A 315 3.83 9.81 20.73
N VAL A 316 3.29 10.71 19.91
CA VAL A 316 3.35 10.63 18.45
C VAL A 316 4.78 10.90 17.98
N LEU A 317 5.45 11.92 18.53
CA LEU A 317 6.85 12.22 18.20
C LEU A 317 7.83 11.13 18.65
N GLU A 318 7.64 10.53 19.82
CA GLU A 318 8.49 9.42 20.28
C GLU A 318 8.36 8.19 19.37
N SER A 319 7.19 7.96 18.77
CA SER A 319 6.97 6.83 17.86
C SER A 319 7.79 6.91 16.57
N ILE A 320 8.29 8.11 16.21
CA ILE A 320 9.11 8.36 15.00
C ILE A 320 10.58 8.01 15.24
N ARG A 321 11.05 7.99 16.50
CA ARG A 321 12.48 7.81 16.80
C ARG A 321 13.03 6.50 16.26
N GLN A 322 12.36 5.39 16.54
CA GLN A 322 12.82 4.07 16.07
C GLN A 322 12.79 3.95 14.53
N PRO A 323 11.70 4.34 13.84
CA PRO A 323 11.69 4.35 12.37
C PRO A 323 12.79 5.16 11.71
N LEU A 324 13.20 6.29 12.29
CA LEU A 324 14.32 7.09 11.77
C LEU A 324 15.68 6.38 11.85
N GLU A 325 15.87 5.54 12.86
CA GLU A 325 17.12 4.81 13.10
C GLU A 325 17.14 3.49 12.34
N ASP A 326 16.12 2.66 12.56
CA ASP A 326 16.06 1.30 12.02
C ASP A 326 15.55 1.25 10.56
N ARG A 327 14.98 2.35 10.06
CA ARG A 327 14.34 2.47 8.73
C ARG A 327 13.21 1.46 8.52
N LYS A 328 12.62 0.97 9.59
CA LYS A 328 11.50 0.03 9.61
C LYS A 328 10.62 0.28 10.82
N VAL A 329 9.38 -0.18 10.76
CA VAL A 329 8.41 -0.07 11.84
C VAL A 329 7.68 -1.39 12.01
N THR A 330 7.66 -1.91 13.24
CA THR A 330 6.98 -3.17 13.55
C THR A 330 5.65 -2.88 14.23
N VAL A 331 4.57 -3.35 13.63
CA VAL A 331 3.21 -3.24 14.15
C VAL A 331 2.82 -4.60 14.74
N SER A 332 2.80 -4.67 16.07
CA SER A 332 2.39 -5.85 16.82
C SER A 332 0.92 -5.77 17.24
N ARG A 333 0.13 -6.79 16.91
CA ARG A 333 -1.28 -6.93 17.29
C ARG A 333 -1.59 -8.36 17.73
N ALA A 334 -2.75 -8.56 18.34
CA ALA A 334 -3.21 -9.87 18.79
C ALA A 334 -3.23 -10.94 17.67
N GLN A 335 -3.33 -10.51 16.41
CA GLN A 335 -3.38 -11.39 15.23
C GLN A 335 -2.04 -11.56 14.52
N GLY A 336 -0.96 -10.94 15.01
CA GLY A 336 0.39 -11.11 14.44
C GLY A 336 1.26 -9.86 14.52
N ASN A 337 2.52 -10.04 14.12
CA ASN A 337 3.53 -8.98 14.03
C ASN A 337 3.92 -8.79 12.57
N VAL A 338 3.77 -7.58 12.06
CA VAL A 338 4.17 -7.22 10.70
C VAL A 338 5.22 -6.11 10.77
N THR A 339 6.28 -6.23 9.98
CA THR A 339 7.29 -5.18 9.85
C THR A 339 7.16 -4.50 8.50
N PHE A 340 7.04 -3.18 8.53
CA PHE A 340 6.95 -2.33 7.35
C PHE A 340 8.24 -1.53 7.17
N PRO A 341 8.64 -1.23 5.93
CA PRO A 341 9.77 -0.36 5.65
C PRO A 341 9.41 1.11 5.93
N ALA A 342 10.37 1.87 6.44
CA ALA A 342 10.18 3.25 6.91
C ALA A 342 11.43 4.13 6.68
N ASN A 343 12.16 3.90 5.59
CA ASN A 343 13.25 4.79 5.16
C ASN A 343 12.70 6.09 4.53
N PHE A 344 12.47 7.15 5.31
CA PHE A 344 12.00 8.46 4.82
C PHE A 344 12.93 9.58 5.27
N MET A 345 12.90 10.70 4.55
CA MET A 345 13.49 11.96 4.99
C MET A 345 12.48 12.69 5.88
N LEU A 346 12.83 12.97 7.14
CA LEU A 346 11.98 13.78 8.01
C LEU A 346 12.21 15.26 7.72
N MET A 347 11.13 15.95 7.37
CA MET A 347 11.09 17.40 7.35
C MET A 347 10.14 17.90 8.43
N ALA A 348 10.54 18.92 9.17
CA ALA A 348 9.69 19.54 10.18
C ALA A 348 9.71 21.06 10.04
N ALA A 349 8.59 21.70 10.34
CA ALA A 349 8.49 23.15 10.41
C ALA A 349 7.97 23.58 11.78
N MET A 350 8.45 24.72 12.27
CA MET A 350 7.90 25.34 13.47
C MET A 350 8.03 26.86 13.43
N ASN A 351 7.16 27.52 14.18
CA ASN A 351 7.31 28.94 14.44
C ASN A 351 8.39 29.16 15.52
N PRO A 352 9.22 30.20 15.40
CA PRO A 352 10.20 30.52 16.43
C PRO A 352 9.48 30.79 17.73
N TRP A 353 10.01 30.24 18.82
CA TRP A 353 9.48 30.55 20.15
C TRP A 353 9.63 32.03 20.46
N PRO A 354 8.73 32.61 21.29
CA PRO A 354 8.78 34.02 21.66
C PRO A 354 10.17 34.49 22.15
N PHE A 355 10.92 33.61 22.81
CA PHE A 355 12.28 33.88 23.31
C PHE A 355 13.34 33.97 22.20
N LEU A 356 13.18 33.23 21.10
CA LEU A 356 14.14 33.20 19.99
C LEU A 356 14.01 34.44 19.10
N GLN A 357 12.82 35.04 19.03
CA GLN A 357 12.62 36.35 18.39
C GLN A 357 13.38 37.49 19.09
N GLN A 358 13.59 37.39 20.41
CA GLN A 358 14.37 38.39 21.17
C GLN A 358 15.89 38.30 20.92
N LEU A 359 16.40 37.16 20.44
CA LEU A 359 17.83 36.99 20.15
C LEU A 359 18.23 37.47 18.75
N HIS A 360 17.27 37.55 17.82
CA HIS A 360 17.49 38.00 16.44
C HIS A 360 16.98 39.43 16.17
N GLY A 361 16.34 40.07 17.16
CA GLY A 361 16.00 41.49 17.14
C GLY A 361 17.17 42.35 17.61
N GLU A 362 17.48 43.40 16.85
CA GLU A 362 18.61 44.30 17.06
C GLU A 362 18.69 44.92 18.48
N SER A 363 19.92 44.92 19.01
CA SER A 363 20.56 46.02 19.76
C SER A 363 19.71 46.83 20.74
N GLY A 364 19.82 46.49 22.03
CA GLY A 364 19.70 47.51 23.09
C GLY A 364 18.80 47.17 24.27
N THR A 365 19.10 46.11 25.03
CA THR A 365 19.09 46.13 26.50
C THR A 365 19.56 44.79 27.01
N ARG A 366 20.70 44.77 27.70
CA ARG A 366 21.20 43.60 28.43
C ARG A 366 20.35 43.38 29.68
N SER A 367 19.56 42.32 29.68
CA SER A 367 19.28 41.56 30.90
C SER A 367 19.39 40.08 30.55
N ALA A 368 20.51 39.47 30.92
CA ALA A 368 20.68 38.02 30.80
C ALA A 368 19.72 37.33 31.80
N PRO A 369 18.86 36.40 31.36
CA PRO A 369 18.22 35.46 32.28
C PRO A 369 19.17 34.28 32.56
N SER A 370 19.00 33.66 33.71
CA SER A 370 19.86 32.58 34.24
C SER A 370 19.85 31.31 33.35
N PRO A 371 20.87 30.44 33.44
CA PRO A 371 21.06 29.30 32.53
C PRO A 371 20.14 28.10 32.81
N ALA A 372 18.95 28.30 33.41
CA ALA A 372 18.12 27.22 33.93
C ALA A 372 16.89 26.83 33.09
N SER A 373 16.70 27.37 31.88
CA SER A 373 15.53 27.06 31.05
C SER A 373 15.86 26.67 29.61
N SER A 374 16.81 25.75 29.41
CA SER A 374 16.76 24.90 28.22
C SER A 374 15.51 24.04 28.33
N SER A 375 14.44 24.39 27.63
CA SER A 375 13.25 23.56 27.60
C SER A 375 13.61 22.15 27.10
N PRO A 376 13.00 21.08 27.64
CA PRO A 376 13.25 19.72 27.17
C PRO A 376 12.90 19.51 25.69
N LEU A 377 12.19 20.44 25.03
CA LEU A 377 11.85 20.40 23.61
C LEU A 377 13.02 20.79 22.69
N THR A 378 13.87 21.74 23.10
CA THR A 378 14.97 22.24 22.26
C THR A 378 16.09 21.19 22.11
N SER A 379 16.46 20.51 23.21
CA SER A 379 17.43 19.41 23.18
C SER A 379 16.89 18.17 22.43
N ARG A 380 15.56 17.97 22.42
CA ARG A 380 14.91 16.84 21.74
C ARG A 380 14.67 17.08 20.25
N CYS A 381 14.35 18.29 19.82
CA CYS A 381 14.26 18.62 18.39
C CYS A 381 15.65 18.53 17.71
N GLN A 382 16.70 18.95 18.42
CA GLN A 382 18.08 18.76 17.96
C GLN A 382 18.45 17.26 17.90
N SER A 383 18.02 16.44 18.85
CA SER A 383 18.34 15.00 18.86
C SER A 383 17.64 14.19 17.77
N LEU A 384 16.51 14.67 17.23
CA LEU A 384 15.84 14.08 16.05
C LEU A 384 16.59 14.36 14.73
N CYS A 385 17.30 15.48 14.62
CA CYS A 385 18.02 15.87 13.40
C CYS A 385 19.46 15.34 13.33
N VAL A 386 20.13 15.14 14.48
CA VAL A 386 21.56 14.78 14.54
C VAL A 386 21.82 13.27 14.32
N ARG A 387 20.81 12.39 14.40
CA ARG A 387 20.98 10.93 14.28
C ARG A 387 21.28 10.39 12.87
N ARG A 388 21.89 11.18 12.00
CA ARG A 388 22.34 10.78 10.66
C ARG A 388 23.83 11.01 10.40
N ALA A 389 24.61 11.21 11.46
CA ALA A 389 26.04 11.48 11.38
C ALA A 389 26.95 10.26 11.68
N ALA A 390 26.42 9.04 11.65
CA ALA A 390 27.21 7.81 11.73
C ALA A 390 26.82 6.84 10.61
#